data_AF-A0AAN7UX98-F1
#
_entry.id   AF-A0AAN7UX98-F1
#
_cell.length_a   1.000
_cell.length_b   1.000
_cell.length_c   1.000
_cell.angle_alpha   90.00
_cell.angle_beta   90.00
_cell.angle_gamma   90.00
#
_symmetry.space_group_name_H-M   'P 1'
#
loop_
_entity.id
_entity.type
_entity.pdbx_description
1 polymer ?
#
loop_
_entity_poly.entity_id
_entity_poly.type
_entity_poly.pdbx_seq_one_letter_code
_entity_poly.pdbx_strand_id
1 'polypeptide(L)'
;MVLTRAFSFTDAAVNVGFPRPFIIQPQASITGQYLSSCEPALLLFQLRRAQSHWYQLLTQSDSTPLPNPDFIWQIVRQMQEWAERLPNTLPISVRELFDLELRYSFVYCMSPSAKLPALTDYARLFIFEHAIAYLDHIYDIAHSRRNIGLYSYHDALRVFFMASQFVAVLRDAEELLLSGIMPQPPPYSTTMPPPLPRRMGGPGFDNLERSLGCLERTASTLARYGERWDDSVSLRRTFDIISQDVVDRLRMRRQIKHQPSPLQNMQGDMRWVGVDVEAMMRGNGGGGPRT
;
A
#
# COMPACT_ATOMS: atom_id res chain seq x y z
N MET A 1 -3.04 -13.24 18.69
CA MET A 1 -3.95 -12.52 17.77
C MET A 1 -4.29 -13.44 16.61
N VAL A 2 -5.47 -14.07 16.63
CA VAL A 2 -5.97 -14.86 15.50
C VAL A 2 -6.85 -13.94 14.66
N LEU A 3 -6.23 -13.15 13.77
CA LEU A 3 -6.91 -12.28 12.80
C LEU A 3 -7.34 -13.06 11.53
N THR A 4 -7.27 -14.39 11.57
CA THR A 4 -7.52 -15.24 10.44
C THR A 4 -8.92 -15.84 10.61
N ARG A 5 -9.97 -15.11 10.21
CA ARG A 5 -11.26 -15.78 10.01
C ARG A 5 -11.03 -16.78 8.89
N ALA A 6 -11.18 -18.07 9.18
CA ALA A 6 -10.99 -19.10 8.18
C ALA A 6 -11.96 -18.87 7.02
N PHE A 7 -11.42 -18.48 5.86
CA PHE A 7 -12.11 -18.58 4.57
C PHE A 7 -12.12 -20.02 4.08
N SER A 8 -12.14 -20.99 5.00
CA SER A 8 -11.89 -22.39 4.70
C SER A 8 -12.83 -23.24 5.54
N PHE A 9 -13.67 -23.99 4.84
CA PHE A 9 -14.19 -25.24 5.35
C PHE A 9 -13.20 -26.32 4.88
N THR A 10 -12.82 -27.26 5.74
CA THR A 10 -11.87 -28.33 5.40
C THR A 10 -12.58 -29.66 5.11
N ASP A 11 -13.91 -29.69 5.23
CA ASP A 11 -14.73 -30.87 5.03
C ASP A 11 -15.35 -30.91 3.62
N ALA A 12 -16.05 -32.00 3.30
CA ALA A 12 -16.74 -32.16 2.03
C ALA A 12 -17.82 -31.09 1.77
N ALA A 13 -18.18 -30.26 2.75
CA ALA A 13 -19.13 -29.16 2.58
C ALA A 13 -18.55 -27.99 1.76
N VAL A 14 -17.24 -27.97 1.44
CA VAL A 14 -16.68 -27.03 0.44
C VAL A 14 -17.06 -27.36 -1.00
N ASN A 15 -17.47 -28.60 -1.30
CA ASN A 15 -17.76 -29.04 -2.66
C ASN A 15 -19.18 -28.62 -3.11
N VAL A 16 -19.51 -27.35 -2.88
CA VAL A 16 -20.73 -26.73 -3.40
C VAL A 16 -20.49 -26.33 -4.85
N GLY A 17 -21.39 -26.77 -5.74
CA GLY A 17 -21.34 -26.41 -7.15
C GLY A 17 -21.37 -24.89 -7.33
N PHE A 18 -20.56 -24.38 -8.26
CA PHE A 18 -20.55 -22.94 -8.57
C PHE A 18 -21.96 -22.50 -9.00
N PRO A 19 -22.47 -21.34 -8.51
CA PRO A 19 -23.78 -20.86 -8.91
C PRO A 19 -23.81 -20.73 -10.42
N ARG A 20 -24.69 -21.48 -11.09
CA ARG A 20 -24.87 -21.32 -12.53
C ARG A 20 -25.56 -19.97 -12.74
N PRO A 21 -25.16 -19.19 -13.76
CA PRO A 21 -25.92 -18.01 -14.14
C PRO A 21 -27.32 -18.49 -14.51
N PHE A 22 -28.27 -18.29 -13.60
CA PHE A 22 -29.66 -18.49 -13.93
C PHE A 22 -29.99 -17.44 -14.99
N ILE A 23 -30.52 -17.87 -16.13
CA ILE A 23 -31.28 -16.99 -17.01
C ILE A 23 -32.57 -16.68 -16.25
N ILE A 24 -32.48 -15.81 -15.25
CA ILE A 24 -33.65 -15.24 -14.60
C ILE A 24 -34.23 -14.34 -15.68
N GLN A 25 -35.30 -14.80 -16.33
CA GLN A 25 -36.16 -13.90 -17.10
C GLN A 25 -36.38 -12.66 -16.23
N PRO A 26 -36.24 -11.44 -16.75
CA PRO A 26 -36.32 -10.23 -15.95
C PRO A 26 -37.67 -10.19 -15.21
N GLN A 27 -37.70 -10.70 -13.98
CA GLN A 27 -38.85 -10.57 -13.12
C GLN A 27 -38.82 -9.12 -12.67
N ALA A 28 -39.83 -8.37 -13.12
CA ALA A 28 -40.11 -7.07 -12.57
C ALA A 28 -40.14 -7.21 -11.05
N SER A 29 -39.28 -6.46 -10.35
CA SER A 29 -39.46 -6.30 -8.91
C SER A 29 -40.89 -5.77 -8.65
N ILE A 30 -41.39 -5.92 -7.43
CA ILE A 30 -42.66 -5.30 -7.00
C ILE A 30 -42.65 -3.77 -7.24
N THR A 31 -41.46 -3.18 -7.45
CA THR A 31 -41.22 -1.77 -7.79
C THR A 31 -40.93 -1.49 -9.29
N GLY A 32 -41.09 -2.48 -10.17
CA GLY A 32 -40.91 -2.31 -11.63
C GLY A 32 -39.45 -2.17 -12.11
N GLN A 33 -38.46 -2.44 -11.25
CA GLN A 33 -37.04 -2.37 -11.61
C GLN A 33 -36.54 -3.76 -11.98
N TYR A 34 -35.91 -3.85 -13.15
CA TYR A 34 -35.23 -5.06 -13.59
C TYR A 34 -34.05 -5.35 -12.66
N LEU A 35 -34.00 -6.55 -12.07
CA LEU A 35 -32.87 -6.97 -11.26
C LEU A 35 -31.61 -6.96 -12.13
N SER A 36 -30.64 -6.10 -11.77
CA SER A 36 -29.31 -6.03 -12.39
C SER A 36 -28.70 -7.43 -12.46
N SER A 37 -27.98 -7.75 -13.55
CA SER A 37 -27.38 -9.07 -13.76
C SER A 37 -26.66 -9.58 -12.50
N CYS A 38 -26.80 -10.87 -12.17
CA CYS A 38 -26.08 -11.50 -11.05
C CYS A 38 -24.56 -11.61 -11.26
N GLU A 39 -24.04 -10.98 -12.31
CA GLU A 39 -22.66 -11.05 -12.77
C GLU A 39 -21.63 -10.60 -11.70
N PRO A 40 -21.83 -9.49 -10.96
CA PRO A 40 -20.94 -9.14 -9.84
C PRO A 40 -20.84 -10.21 -8.76
N ALA A 41 -21.94 -10.88 -8.45
CA ALA A 41 -21.96 -11.93 -7.42
C ALA A 41 -21.15 -13.15 -7.87
N LEU A 42 -21.26 -13.55 -9.14
CA LEU A 42 -20.46 -14.65 -9.71
C LEU A 42 -18.96 -14.32 -9.67
N LEU A 43 -18.58 -13.09 -10.01
CA LEU A 43 -17.19 -12.64 -9.92
C LEU A 43 -16.68 -12.69 -8.47
N LEU A 44 -17.50 -12.25 -7.50
CA LEU A 44 -17.16 -12.36 -6.08
C LEU A 44 -16.98 -13.82 -5.64
N PHE A 45 -17.82 -14.75 -6.10
CA PHE A 45 -17.65 -16.18 -5.81
C PHE A 45 -16.33 -16.73 -6.38
N GLN A 46 -15.94 -16.33 -7.59
CA GLN A 46 -14.65 -16.74 -8.16
C GLN A 46 -13.49 -16.25 -7.29
N LEU A 47 -13.51 -14.97 -6.88
CA LEU A 47 -12.49 -14.40 -6.02
C LEU A 47 -12.43 -15.13 -4.67
N ARG A 48 -13.58 -15.34 -4.01
CA ARG A 48 -13.65 -16.04 -2.72
C ARG A 48 -13.14 -17.49 -2.80
N ARG A 49 -13.39 -18.18 -3.92
CA ARG A 49 -12.85 -19.54 -4.14
C ARG A 49 -11.33 -19.52 -4.27
N ALA A 50 -10.76 -18.58 -5.01
CA ALA A 50 -9.32 -18.41 -5.10
C ALA A 50 -8.72 -18.09 -3.71
N GLN A 51 -9.35 -17.19 -2.96
CA GLN A 51 -8.96 -16.81 -1.60
C GLN A 51 -8.96 -17.99 -0.62
N SER A 52 -10.01 -18.81 -0.67
CA SER A 52 -10.13 -20.01 0.15
C SER A 52 -8.99 -21.00 -0.11
N HIS A 53 -8.66 -21.23 -1.38
CA HIS A 53 -7.61 -22.17 -1.78
C HIS A 53 -6.24 -21.77 -1.23
N TRP A 54 -5.79 -20.52 -1.44
CA TRP A 54 -4.48 -20.12 -0.94
C TRP A 54 -4.46 -19.96 0.58
N TYR A 55 -5.56 -19.59 1.22
CA TYR A 55 -5.64 -19.50 2.68
C TYR A 55 -5.42 -20.87 3.34
N GLN A 56 -6.06 -21.92 2.79
CA GLN A 56 -5.83 -23.30 3.23
C GLN A 56 -4.35 -23.68 3.13
N LEU A 57 -3.75 -23.39 1.98
CA LEU A 57 -2.37 -23.77 1.71
C LEU A 57 -1.34 -22.97 2.53
N LEU A 58 -1.63 -21.71 2.87
CA LEU A 58 -0.74 -20.89 3.69
C LEU A 58 -0.92 -21.15 5.19
N THR A 59 -2.14 -21.34 5.67
CA THR A 59 -2.43 -21.33 7.11
C THR A 59 -2.83 -22.69 7.69
N GLN A 60 -3.42 -23.60 6.91
CA GLN A 60 -4.01 -24.84 7.43
C GLN A 60 -3.30 -26.13 7.01
N SER A 61 -2.48 -26.12 5.95
CA SER A 61 -1.72 -27.31 5.58
C SER A 61 -0.49 -27.52 6.47
N ASP A 62 -0.27 -28.77 6.89
CA ASP A 62 0.77 -29.18 7.85
C ASP A 62 2.21 -29.12 7.30
N SER A 63 2.42 -28.89 6.00
CA SER A 63 3.77 -28.85 5.42
C SER A 63 4.47 -27.51 5.66
N THR A 64 5.53 -27.54 6.46
CA THR A 64 6.65 -26.59 6.42
C THR A 64 7.81 -27.19 5.61
N PRO A 65 8.55 -26.41 4.78
CA PRO A 65 8.25 -25.12 4.14
C PRO A 65 7.45 -25.28 2.83
N LEU A 66 7.02 -24.16 2.21
CA LEU A 66 6.40 -24.17 0.88
C LEU A 66 7.33 -24.87 -0.14
N PRO A 67 6.78 -25.71 -1.04
CA PRO A 67 7.59 -26.48 -1.99
C PRO A 67 8.35 -25.60 -2.99
N ASN A 68 7.92 -24.36 -3.21
CA ASN A 68 8.59 -23.39 -4.07
C ASN A 68 8.39 -21.95 -3.53
N PRO A 69 9.45 -21.14 -3.34
CA PRO A 69 9.31 -19.73 -2.97
C PRO A 69 8.55 -18.88 -4.00
N ASP A 70 8.47 -19.31 -5.26
CA ASP A 70 7.69 -18.64 -6.33
C ASP A 70 6.18 -18.79 -6.16
N PHE A 71 5.75 -19.74 -5.34
CA PHE A 71 4.34 -20.11 -5.25
C PHE A 71 3.45 -18.92 -4.85
N ILE A 72 3.94 -18.05 -3.96
CA ILE A 72 3.20 -16.86 -3.54
C ILE A 72 3.07 -15.88 -4.71
N TRP A 73 4.13 -15.67 -5.50
CA TRP A 73 4.08 -14.82 -6.68
C TRP A 73 3.13 -15.37 -7.75
N GLN A 74 3.02 -16.70 -7.88
CA GLN A 74 2.03 -17.33 -8.76
C GLN A 74 0.59 -17.03 -8.31
N ILE A 75 0.29 -17.12 -7.01
CA ILE A 75 -1.03 -16.76 -6.47
C ILE A 75 -1.35 -15.28 -6.76
N VAL A 76 -0.40 -14.39 -6.43
CA VAL A 76 -0.58 -12.95 -6.62
C VAL A 76 -0.79 -12.64 -8.11
N ARG A 77 -0.06 -13.30 -9.02
CA ARG A 77 -0.26 -13.18 -10.47
C ARG A 77 -1.62 -13.71 -10.93
N GLN A 78 -2.07 -14.86 -10.45
CA GLN A 78 -3.38 -15.41 -10.83
C GLN A 78 -4.53 -14.46 -10.46
N MET A 79 -4.46 -13.85 -9.27
CA MET A 79 -5.46 -12.87 -8.84
C MET A 79 -5.37 -11.57 -9.67
N GLN A 80 -4.17 -11.15 -10.06
CA GLN A 80 -3.99 -10.02 -11.00
C GLN A 80 -4.60 -10.32 -12.38
N GLU A 81 -4.34 -11.49 -12.94
CA GLU A 81 -4.92 -11.90 -14.23
C GLU A 81 -6.45 -12.02 -14.16
N TRP A 82 -6.99 -12.45 -13.02
CA TRP A 82 -8.43 -12.42 -12.78
C TRP A 82 -8.98 -10.99 -12.83
N ALA A 83 -8.29 -10.02 -12.20
CA ALA A 83 -8.71 -8.62 -12.21
C ALA A 83 -8.66 -7.99 -13.62
N GLU A 84 -7.67 -8.36 -14.43
CA GLU A 84 -7.53 -7.90 -15.81
C GLU A 84 -8.63 -8.43 -16.74
N ARG A 85 -9.23 -9.58 -16.40
CA ARG A 85 -10.35 -10.19 -17.14
C ARG A 85 -11.72 -9.64 -16.70
N LEU A 86 -11.78 -8.69 -15.77
CA LEU A 86 -13.06 -8.13 -15.31
C LEU A 86 -13.78 -7.37 -16.44
N PRO A 87 -15.10 -7.57 -16.62
CA PRO A 87 -15.88 -6.89 -17.65
C PRO A 87 -15.79 -5.36 -17.52
N ASN A 88 -15.64 -4.64 -18.62
CA ASN A 88 -15.62 -3.16 -18.62
C ASN A 88 -16.99 -2.55 -18.29
N THR A 89 -18.06 -3.34 -18.41
CA THR A 89 -19.45 -2.98 -18.07
C THR A 89 -19.73 -2.96 -16.57
N LEU A 90 -18.79 -3.45 -15.74
CA LEU A 90 -18.97 -3.53 -14.30
C LEU A 90 -19.12 -2.13 -13.68
N PRO A 91 -20.09 -1.91 -12.76
CA PRO A 91 -20.23 -0.64 -12.06
C PRO A 91 -18.94 -0.23 -11.36
N ILE A 92 -18.61 1.07 -11.40
CA ILE A 92 -17.37 1.62 -10.85
C ILE A 92 -17.21 1.24 -9.37
N SER A 93 -18.27 1.38 -8.57
CA SER A 93 -18.24 1.02 -7.14
C SER A 93 -17.94 -0.46 -6.89
N VAL A 94 -18.43 -1.37 -7.74
CA VAL A 94 -18.11 -2.80 -7.62
C VAL A 94 -16.65 -3.05 -7.98
N ARG A 95 -16.12 -2.37 -8.99
CA ARG A 95 -14.70 -2.45 -9.36
C ARG A 95 -13.80 -1.95 -8.24
N GLU A 96 -14.17 -0.86 -7.58
CA GLU A 96 -13.47 -0.32 -6.41
C GLU A 96 -13.42 -1.32 -5.25
N LEU A 97 -14.55 -2.00 -4.97
CA LEU A 97 -14.59 -3.06 -3.96
C LEU A 97 -13.69 -4.26 -4.32
N PHE A 98 -13.67 -4.69 -5.58
CA PHE A 98 -12.77 -5.75 -6.03
C PHE A 98 -11.30 -5.34 -5.96
N ASP A 99 -10.97 -4.10 -6.28
CA ASP A 99 -9.60 -3.57 -6.17
C ASP A 99 -9.13 -3.56 -4.70
N LEU A 100 -10.00 -3.17 -3.76
CA LEU A 100 -9.71 -3.27 -2.32
C LEU A 100 -9.48 -4.73 -1.88
N GLU A 101 -10.35 -5.66 -2.27
CA GLU A 101 -10.19 -7.10 -1.94
C GLU A 101 -8.89 -7.67 -2.51
N LEU A 102 -8.52 -7.27 -3.72
CA LEU A 102 -7.31 -7.72 -4.40
C LEU A 102 -6.06 -7.23 -3.68
N ARG A 103 -5.99 -5.93 -3.35
CA ARG A 103 -4.86 -5.35 -2.60
C ARG A 103 -4.70 -5.96 -1.22
N TYR A 104 -5.81 -6.18 -0.52
CA TYR A 104 -5.79 -6.88 0.76
C TYR A 104 -5.22 -8.29 0.60
N SER A 105 -5.66 -9.03 -0.43
CA SER A 105 -5.16 -10.39 -0.71
C SER A 105 -3.68 -10.41 -1.03
N PHE A 106 -3.20 -9.46 -1.84
CA PHE A 106 -1.78 -9.30 -2.17
C PHE A 106 -0.92 -9.10 -0.94
N VAL A 107 -1.27 -8.14 -0.08
CA VAL A 107 -0.51 -7.90 1.16
C VAL A 107 -0.60 -9.11 2.08
N TYR A 108 -1.79 -9.71 2.24
CA TYR A 108 -1.96 -10.88 3.09
C TYR A 108 -1.08 -12.06 2.66
N CYS A 109 -1.04 -12.38 1.37
CA CYS A 109 -0.20 -13.48 0.86
C CYS A 109 1.30 -13.20 1.02
N MET A 110 1.70 -11.93 0.93
CA MET A 110 3.10 -11.51 1.03
C MET A 110 3.57 -11.29 2.46
N SER A 111 2.66 -11.13 3.43
CA SER A 111 2.99 -10.93 4.83
C SER A 111 3.81 -12.11 5.41
N PRO A 112 4.77 -11.84 6.32
CA PRO A 112 5.55 -12.89 6.96
C PRO A 112 4.66 -13.94 7.65
N SER A 113 4.99 -15.22 7.46
CA SER A 113 4.31 -16.34 8.11
C SER A 113 5.29 -17.47 8.41
N ALA A 114 4.88 -18.49 9.17
CA ALA A 114 5.71 -19.68 9.42
C ALA A 114 6.23 -20.36 8.13
N LYS A 115 5.55 -20.14 7.00
CA LYS A 115 5.92 -20.66 5.67
C LYS A 115 6.75 -19.69 4.82
N LEU A 116 6.77 -18.40 5.19
CA LEU A 116 7.58 -17.35 4.55
C LEU A 116 8.25 -16.48 5.62
N PRO A 117 9.40 -16.91 6.17
CA PRO A 117 9.98 -16.26 7.34
C PRO A 117 10.74 -14.95 7.03
N ALA A 118 11.23 -14.72 5.81
CA ALA A 118 12.00 -13.52 5.47
C ALA A 118 11.48 -12.83 4.20
N LEU A 119 11.18 -11.53 4.32
CA LEU A 119 10.82 -10.68 3.17
C LEU A 119 12.08 -10.26 2.40
N THR A 120 11.99 -10.30 1.08
CA THR A 120 12.94 -9.62 0.20
C THR A 120 12.65 -8.12 0.16
N ASP A 121 13.62 -7.31 -0.26
CA ASP A 121 13.44 -5.86 -0.43
C ASP A 121 12.31 -5.52 -1.41
N TYR A 122 12.19 -6.30 -2.48
CA TYR A 122 11.08 -6.18 -3.42
C TYR A 122 9.72 -6.49 -2.74
N ALA A 123 9.65 -7.53 -1.91
CA ALA A 123 8.43 -7.86 -1.18
C ALA A 123 8.02 -6.74 -0.19
N ARG A 124 9.00 -6.12 0.48
CA ARG A 124 8.75 -4.97 1.35
C ARG A 124 8.20 -3.77 0.57
N LEU A 125 8.80 -3.44 -0.58
CA LEU A 125 8.28 -2.39 -1.46
C LEU A 125 6.87 -2.72 -1.97
N PHE A 126 6.64 -3.98 -2.34
CA PHE A 126 5.35 -4.44 -2.81
C PHE A 126 4.26 -4.26 -1.75
N ILE A 127 4.52 -4.69 -0.51
CA ILE A 127 3.62 -4.45 0.63
C ILE A 127 3.41 -2.95 0.84
N PHE A 128 4.48 -2.15 0.83
CA PHE A 128 4.40 -0.70 1.02
C PHE A 128 3.44 -0.04 0.02
N GLU A 129 3.62 -0.28 -1.28
CA GLU A 129 2.81 0.39 -2.31
C GLU A 129 1.35 -0.08 -2.30
N HIS A 130 1.10 -1.38 -2.12
CA HIS A 130 -0.26 -1.91 -2.07
C HIS A 130 -0.99 -1.52 -0.78
N ALA A 131 -0.28 -1.43 0.35
CA ALA A 131 -0.86 -1.01 1.62
C ALA A 131 -1.27 0.46 1.59
N ILE A 132 -0.41 1.37 1.12
CA ILE A 132 -0.78 2.79 0.95
C ILE A 132 -1.99 2.93 0.05
N ALA A 133 -1.96 2.29 -1.12
CA ALA A 133 -3.06 2.41 -2.08
C ALA A 133 -4.40 1.88 -1.51
N TYR A 134 -4.36 0.81 -0.71
CA TYR A 134 -5.55 0.32 -0.01
C TYR A 134 -6.04 1.30 1.05
N LEU A 135 -5.14 1.79 1.91
CA LEU A 135 -5.46 2.65 3.06
C LEU A 135 -5.97 4.03 2.62
N ASP A 136 -5.42 4.57 1.53
CA ASP A 136 -5.90 5.81 0.92
C ASP A 136 -7.28 5.63 0.31
N HIS A 137 -7.48 4.54 -0.45
CA HIS A 137 -8.76 4.29 -1.11
C HIS A 137 -9.88 4.01 -0.10
N ILE A 138 -9.64 3.20 0.94
CA ILE A 138 -10.65 2.94 1.97
C ILE A 138 -10.94 4.19 2.81
N TYR A 139 -9.95 5.08 3.02
CA TYR A 139 -10.16 6.38 3.64
C TYR A 139 -11.13 7.24 2.81
N ASP A 140 -10.90 7.35 1.50
CA ASP A 140 -11.74 8.14 0.60
C ASP A 140 -13.18 7.62 0.60
N ILE A 141 -13.36 6.29 0.57
CA ILE A 141 -14.68 5.67 0.64
C ILE A 141 -15.33 5.97 1.99
N ALA A 142 -14.63 5.74 3.12
CA ALA A 142 -15.14 5.94 4.48
C ALA A 142 -15.54 7.39 4.79
N HIS A 143 -14.86 8.37 4.18
CA HIS A 143 -15.09 9.79 4.44
C HIS A 143 -15.84 10.53 3.31
N SER A 144 -16.21 9.84 2.23
CA SER A 144 -17.00 10.43 1.15
C SER A 144 -18.39 10.87 1.64
N ARG A 145 -18.89 12.03 1.19
CA ARG A 145 -20.26 12.49 1.53
C ARG A 145 -21.36 11.64 0.88
N ARG A 146 -21.01 10.86 -0.15
CA ARG A 146 -21.91 9.91 -0.82
C ARG A 146 -21.80 8.51 -0.23
N ASN A 147 -21.39 8.38 1.03
CA ASN A 147 -21.16 7.09 1.63
C ASN A 147 -22.48 6.31 1.83
N ILE A 148 -22.83 5.50 0.83
CA ILE A 148 -23.91 4.52 0.87
C ILE A 148 -23.36 3.12 1.20
N GLY A 149 -22.06 3.03 1.52
CA GLY A 149 -21.36 1.78 1.75
C GLY A 149 -21.72 1.17 3.10
N LEU A 150 -22.25 -0.05 3.09
CA LEU A 150 -22.36 -0.87 4.29
C LEU A 150 -20.95 -1.35 4.68
N TYR A 151 -20.24 -0.59 5.51
CA TYR A 151 -19.06 -1.14 6.18
C TYR A 151 -19.49 -2.15 7.23
N SER A 152 -18.62 -3.11 7.44
CA SER A 152 -18.68 -4.09 8.51
C SER A 152 -17.50 -3.92 9.45
N TYR A 153 -17.60 -4.49 10.64
CA TYR A 153 -16.46 -4.60 11.54
C TYR A 153 -15.26 -5.33 10.88
N HIS A 154 -15.52 -6.20 9.90
CA HIS A 154 -14.46 -6.86 9.15
C HIS A 154 -13.59 -5.88 8.36
N ASP A 155 -14.16 -4.78 7.87
CA ASP A 155 -13.39 -3.75 7.17
C ASP A 155 -12.45 -3.02 8.14
N ALA A 156 -12.87 -2.82 9.40
CA ALA A 156 -11.99 -2.28 10.45
C ALA A 156 -10.80 -3.20 10.74
N LEU A 157 -11.05 -4.52 10.82
CA LEU A 157 -9.98 -5.52 10.99
C LEU A 157 -9.00 -5.51 9.80
N ARG A 158 -9.50 -5.36 8.57
CA ARG A 158 -8.66 -5.29 7.37
C ARG A 158 -7.82 -4.02 7.33
N VAL A 159 -8.39 -2.86 7.65
CA VAL A 159 -7.65 -1.59 7.79
C VAL A 159 -6.54 -1.75 8.82
N PHE A 160 -6.85 -2.30 10.00
CA PHE A 160 -5.85 -2.53 11.04
C PHE A 160 -4.73 -3.48 10.58
N PHE A 161 -5.09 -4.59 9.91
CA PHE A 161 -4.12 -5.52 9.36
C PHE A 161 -3.18 -4.84 8.35
N MET A 162 -3.75 -4.15 7.35
CA MET A 162 -2.99 -3.46 6.29
C MET A 162 -2.05 -2.41 6.88
N ALA A 163 -2.55 -1.63 7.84
CA ALA A 163 -1.77 -0.65 8.57
C ALA A 163 -0.62 -1.27 9.38
N SER A 164 -0.86 -2.41 10.01
CA SER A 164 0.18 -3.13 10.77
C SER A 164 1.30 -3.63 9.86
N GLN A 165 0.95 -4.15 8.68
CA GLN A 165 1.94 -4.57 7.68
C GLN A 165 2.73 -3.38 7.12
N PHE A 166 2.04 -2.27 6.87
CA PHE A 166 2.65 -1.03 6.42
C PHE A 166 3.68 -0.49 7.43
N VAL A 167 3.31 -0.41 8.71
CA VAL A 167 4.20 0.01 9.80
C VAL A 167 5.40 -0.94 9.93
N ALA A 168 5.17 -2.24 9.82
CA ALA A 168 6.24 -3.23 9.92
C ALA A 168 7.29 -3.05 8.81
N VAL A 169 6.88 -2.94 7.54
CA VAL A 169 7.84 -2.76 6.43
C VAL A 169 8.54 -1.41 6.49
N LEU A 170 7.85 -0.34 6.94
CA LEU A 170 8.46 0.97 7.17
C LEU A 170 9.53 0.92 8.25
N ARG A 171 9.26 0.23 9.37
CA ARG A 171 10.23 0.08 10.44
C ARG A 171 11.45 -0.74 9.99
N ASP A 172 11.23 -1.79 9.21
CA ASP A 172 12.29 -2.73 8.85
C ASP A 172 13.15 -2.26 7.65
N ALA A 173 12.61 -1.42 6.77
CA ALA A 173 13.30 -0.98 5.54
C ALA A 173 13.05 0.51 5.20
N GLU A 174 13.04 1.36 6.24
CA GLU A 174 12.73 2.80 6.13
C GLU A 174 13.52 3.49 5.01
N GLU A 175 14.86 3.40 5.03
CA GLU A 175 15.72 4.08 4.05
C GLU A 175 15.44 3.65 2.61
N LEU A 176 15.27 2.34 2.40
CA LEU A 176 14.96 1.78 1.10
C LEU A 176 13.64 2.34 0.57
N LEU A 177 12.59 2.26 1.39
CA LEU A 177 11.25 2.68 1.00
C LEU A 177 11.16 4.19 0.78
N LEU A 178 11.83 4.98 1.61
CA LEU A 178 11.86 6.44 1.48
C LEU A 178 12.72 6.93 0.31
N SER A 179 13.78 6.20 -0.07
CA SER A 179 14.64 6.56 -1.20
C SER A 179 13.92 6.53 -2.56
N GLY A 180 12.81 5.80 -2.65
CA GLY A 180 12.06 5.61 -3.89
C GLY A 180 12.74 4.70 -4.92
N ILE A 181 13.93 4.18 -4.59
CA ILE A 181 14.68 3.21 -5.41
C ILE A 181 13.83 1.95 -5.57
N MET A 182 13.75 1.43 -6.79
CA MET A 182 13.08 0.16 -7.08
C MET A 182 14.08 -0.98 -6.94
N PRO A 183 13.94 -1.87 -5.92
CA PRO A 183 14.76 -3.07 -5.83
C PRO A 183 14.54 -3.96 -7.05
N GLN A 184 15.54 -4.74 -7.40
CA GLN A 184 15.37 -5.77 -8.42
C GLN A 184 14.36 -6.83 -7.93
N PRO A 185 13.43 -7.27 -8.78
CA PRO A 185 12.58 -8.41 -8.43
C PRO A 185 13.46 -9.65 -8.18
N PRO A 186 13.03 -10.57 -7.30
CA PRO A 186 13.84 -11.72 -6.94
C PRO A 186 14.24 -12.54 -8.19
N PRO A 187 15.53 -12.85 -8.39
CA PRO A 187 16.04 -13.46 -9.63
C PRO A 187 15.56 -14.89 -9.85
N TYR A 188 14.93 -15.51 -8.83
CA TYR A 188 14.45 -16.88 -8.86
C TYR A 188 13.02 -17.02 -9.39
N SER A 189 12.30 -15.92 -9.60
CA SER A 189 10.90 -16.02 -10.01
C SER A 189 10.76 -16.34 -11.49
N THR A 190 10.32 -17.57 -11.79
CA THR A 190 9.77 -17.94 -13.10
C THR A 190 8.50 -17.14 -13.44
N THR A 191 7.94 -16.49 -12.43
CA THR A 191 6.70 -15.72 -12.49
C THR A 191 6.99 -14.26 -12.19
N MET A 192 6.84 -13.39 -13.19
CA MET A 192 7.01 -11.96 -12.96
C MET A 192 6.01 -11.45 -11.91
N PRO A 193 6.45 -10.63 -10.93
CA PRO A 193 5.56 -10.03 -9.96
C PRO A 193 4.55 -9.10 -10.65
N PRO A 194 3.33 -8.97 -10.11
CA PRO A 194 2.36 -8.01 -10.64
C PRO A 194 2.88 -6.57 -10.63
N PRO A 195 2.34 -5.71 -11.52
CA PRO A 195 2.73 -4.31 -11.56
C PRO A 195 2.41 -3.63 -10.23
N LEU A 196 3.35 -2.82 -9.75
CA LEU A 196 3.11 -1.97 -8.60
C LEU A 196 1.99 -0.95 -8.92
N PRO A 197 1.19 -0.54 -7.93
CA PRO A 197 0.20 0.51 -8.10
C PRO A 197 0.83 1.76 -8.72
N ARG A 198 0.10 2.40 -9.64
CA ARG A 198 0.57 3.65 -10.24
C ARG A 198 0.82 4.67 -9.15
N ARG A 199 2.07 5.11 -9.02
CA ARG A 199 2.45 6.24 -8.16
C ARG A 199 1.79 7.49 -8.73
N MET A 200 0.74 7.96 -8.07
CA MET A 200 0.12 9.23 -8.43
C MET A 200 1.16 10.34 -8.22
N GLY A 201 1.58 11.00 -9.30
CA GLY A 201 2.37 12.23 -9.21
C GLY A 201 3.75 12.30 -9.88
N GLY A 202 4.21 11.25 -10.58
CA GLY A 202 5.41 11.34 -11.43
C GLY A 202 6.76 11.29 -10.68
N PRO A 203 7.89 11.56 -11.36
CA PRO A 203 9.24 11.43 -10.79
C PRO A 203 9.48 12.46 -9.68
N GLY A 204 9.93 12.03 -8.50
CA GLY A 204 10.29 12.90 -7.36
C GLY A 204 9.25 12.98 -6.23
N PHE A 205 8.25 12.10 -6.23
CA PHE A 205 7.24 12.07 -5.15
C PHE A 205 7.82 11.66 -3.81
N ASP A 206 7.46 12.42 -2.78
CA ASP A 206 8.01 12.29 -1.45
C ASP A 206 7.37 11.12 -0.68
N ASN A 207 8.04 9.97 -0.68
CA ASN A 207 7.59 8.81 0.10
C ASN A 207 7.50 9.11 1.60
N LEU A 208 8.20 10.15 2.09
CA LEU A 208 8.05 10.63 3.45
C LEU A 208 6.63 11.19 3.70
N GLU A 209 6.18 12.13 2.87
CA GLU A 209 4.85 12.74 2.98
C GLU A 209 3.75 11.72 2.71
N ARG A 210 3.95 10.81 1.73
CA ARG A 210 2.99 9.71 1.49
C ARG A 210 2.82 8.83 2.72
N SER A 211 3.94 8.50 3.38
CA SER A 211 3.92 7.64 4.56
C SER A 211 3.23 8.33 5.74
N LEU A 212 3.57 9.59 6.01
CA LEU A 212 2.91 10.38 7.07
C LEU A 212 1.41 10.54 6.81
N GLY A 213 1.03 10.93 5.59
CA GLY A 213 -0.37 11.09 5.21
C GLY A 213 -1.15 9.77 5.28
N CYS A 214 -0.56 8.65 4.88
CA CYS A 214 -1.18 7.33 5.01
C CYS A 214 -1.43 6.95 6.48
N LEU A 215 -0.48 7.19 7.37
CA LEU A 215 -0.63 6.93 8.82
C LEU A 215 -1.74 7.78 9.43
N GLU A 216 -1.81 9.07 9.06
CA GLU A 216 -2.87 9.99 9.51
C GLU A 216 -4.26 9.59 8.97
N ARG A 217 -4.37 9.22 7.69
CA ARG A 217 -5.63 8.74 7.10
C ARG A 217 -6.09 7.44 7.76
N THR A 218 -5.16 6.52 8.00
CA THR A 218 -5.45 5.25 8.68
C THR A 218 -6.03 5.50 10.08
N ALA A 219 -5.39 6.40 10.82
CA ALA A 219 -5.86 6.86 12.12
C ALA A 219 -7.30 7.38 12.06
N SER A 220 -7.60 8.29 11.12
CA SER A 220 -8.95 8.81 10.92
C SER A 220 -9.95 7.71 10.53
N THR A 221 -9.59 6.78 9.63
CA THR A 221 -10.48 5.68 9.21
C THR A 221 -10.83 4.75 10.36
N LEU A 222 -9.87 4.36 11.20
CA LEU A 222 -10.16 3.52 12.37
C LEU A 222 -11.01 4.27 13.41
N ALA A 223 -10.80 5.58 13.59
CA ALA A 223 -11.66 6.40 14.44
C ALA A 223 -13.09 6.46 13.91
N ARG A 224 -13.26 6.61 12.59
CA ARG A 224 -14.57 6.61 11.93
C ARG A 224 -15.33 5.30 12.12
N TYR A 225 -14.64 4.17 12.04
CA TYR A 225 -15.24 2.86 12.38
C TYR A 225 -15.53 2.71 13.87
N GLY A 226 -14.72 3.33 14.74
CA GLY A 226 -14.93 3.41 16.18
C GLY A 226 -16.23 4.12 16.59
N GLU A 227 -16.79 4.99 15.74
CA GLU A 227 -18.12 5.58 15.97
C GLU A 227 -19.25 4.53 15.98
N ARG A 228 -19.01 3.37 15.35
CA ARG A 228 -20.02 2.30 15.20
C ARG A 228 -19.69 1.02 15.98
N TRP A 229 -18.41 0.70 16.16
CA TRP A 229 -17.97 -0.53 16.84
C TRP A 229 -16.92 -0.21 17.89
N ASP A 230 -17.24 -0.47 19.17
CA ASP A 230 -16.33 -0.23 20.31
C ASP A 230 -14.99 -0.96 20.16
N ASP A 231 -14.99 -2.18 19.62
CA ASP A 231 -13.75 -2.92 19.35
C ASP A 231 -12.82 -2.17 18.37
N SER A 232 -13.37 -1.38 17.45
CA SER A 232 -12.56 -0.55 16.54
C SER A 232 -11.85 0.60 17.26
N VAL A 233 -12.36 1.06 18.40
CA VAL A 233 -11.65 2.01 19.28
C VAL A 233 -10.40 1.34 19.84
N SER A 234 -10.47 0.06 20.21
CA SER A 234 -9.30 -0.70 20.64
C SER A 234 -8.29 -0.88 19.49
N LEU A 235 -8.75 -1.20 18.28
CA LEU A 235 -7.89 -1.27 17.09
C LEU A 235 -7.17 0.06 16.82
N ARG A 236 -7.88 1.19 16.93
CA ARG A 236 -7.30 2.53 16.80
C ARG A 236 -6.18 2.76 17.82
N ARG A 237 -6.44 2.49 19.10
CA ARG A 237 -5.45 2.66 20.19
C ARG A 237 -4.23 1.78 19.97
N THR A 238 -4.43 0.51 19.60
CA THR A 238 -3.31 -0.39 19.29
C THR A 238 -2.52 0.13 18.09
N PHE A 239 -3.18 0.64 17.05
CA PHE A 239 -2.50 1.23 15.90
C PHE A 239 -1.65 2.44 16.29
N ASP A 240 -2.16 3.34 17.15
CA ASP A 240 -1.36 4.47 17.67
C ASP A 240 -0.09 3.98 18.37
N ILE A 241 -0.21 2.98 19.25
CA ILE A 241 0.94 2.42 19.98
C ILE A 241 1.99 1.83 19.03
N ILE A 242 1.58 1.00 18.06
CA ILE A 242 2.55 0.33 17.17
C ILE A 242 3.17 1.28 16.13
N SER A 243 2.50 2.36 15.78
CA SER A 243 2.96 3.32 14.77
C SER A 243 3.75 4.49 15.35
N GLN A 244 3.65 4.76 16.65
CA GLN A 244 4.23 5.93 17.32
C GLN A 244 5.70 6.17 16.95
N ASP A 245 6.53 5.15 17.14
CA ASP A 245 7.98 5.21 16.88
C ASP A 245 8.31 5.49 15.39
N VAL A 246 7.56 4.89 14.46
CA VAL A 246 7.69 5.19 13.02
C VAL A 246 7.26 6.63 12.73
N VAL A 247 6.13 7.08 13.28
CA VAL A 247 5.62 8.45 13.09
C VAL A 247 6.63 9.48 13.57
N ASP A 248 7.22 9.27 14.75
CA ASP A 248 8.19 10.20 15.34
C ASP A 248 9.46 10.31 14.49
N ARG A 249 10.01 9.18 14.02
CA ARG A 249 11.15 9.19 13.10
C ARG A 249 10.86 9.91 11.79
N LEU A 250 9.72 9.61 11.16
CA LEU A 250 9.33 10.27 9.91
C LEU A 250 9.14 11.78 10.10
N ARG A 251 8.53 12.21 11.22
CA ARG A 251 8.40 13.64 11.55
C ARG A 251 9.75 14.32 11.76
N MET A 252 10.68 13.65 12.44
CA MET A 252 12.05 14.15 12.63
C MET A 252 12.76 14.32 11.28
N ARG A 253 12.67 13.33 10.38
CA ARG A 253 13.23 13.44 9.01
C ARG A 253 12.61 14.59 8.23
N ARG A 254 11.29 14.79 8.35
CA ARG A 254 10.59 15.90 7.69
C ARG A 254 11.15 17.24 8.16
N GLN A 255 11.40 17.39 9.46
CA GLN A 255 12.03 18.60 10.01
C GLN A 255 13.45 18.82 9.46
N ILE A 256 14.28 17.77 9.42
CA ILE A 256 15.65 17.84 8.87
C ILE A 256 15.62 18.26 7.38
N LYS A 257 14.70 17.68 6.60
CA LYS A 257 14.54 17.99 5.17
C LYS A 257 14.12 19.45 4.93
N HIS A 258 13.33 20.04 5.82
CA HIS A 258 12.89 21.43 5.73
C HIS A 258 13.85 22.43 6.41
N GLN A 259 14.91 21.96 7.07
CA GLN A 259 15.90 22.84 7.67
C GLN A 259 16.83 23.39 6.56
N PRO A 260 16.98 24.72 6.43
CA PRO A 260 17.87 25.28 5.44
C PRO A 260 19.32 24.86 5.74
N SER A 261 20.01 24.32 4.74
CA SER A 261 21.42 23.94 4.88
C SER A 261 22.26 25.19 5.17
N PRO A 262 23.08 25.22 6.24
CA PRO A 262 23.88 26.39 6.61
C PRO A 262 24.93 26.78 5.56
N LEU A 263 25.21 25.90 4.59
CA LEU A 263 26.18 26.16 3.52
C LEU A 263 25.65 27.08 2.40
N GLN A 264 24.33 27.27 2.26
CA GLN A 264 23.80 28.22 1.27
C GLN A 264 23.82 29.68 1.73
N ASN A 265 23.94 29.94 3.04
CA ASN A 265 24.07 31.30 3.57
C ASN A 265 25.53 31.79 3.66
N MET A 266 26.54 30.94 3.45
CA MET A 266 27.95 31.37 3.40
C MET A 266 28.44 31.79 1.99
N GLN A 267 27.68 31.54 0.93
CA GLN A 267 28.02 32.01 -0.42
C GLN A 267 27.49 33.42 -0.74
N GLY A 268 26.62 33.98 0.10
CA GLY A 268 26.08 35.33 -0.08
C GLY A 268 26.91 36.46 0.53
N ASP A 269 27.89 36.16 1.39
CA ASP A 269 28.53 37.18 2.25
C ASP A 269 30.07 37.20 2.20
N MET A 270 30.69 36.65 1.15
CA MET A 270 32.07 37.02 0.77
C MET A 270 32.06 38.16 -0.24
N ARG A 271 31.50 39.31 0.17
CA ARG A 271 31.78 40.58 -0.50
C ARG A 271 33.21 40.96 -0.12
N TRP A 272 34.13 40.87 -1.07
CA TRP A 272 35.51 41.37 -0.92
C TRP A 272 35.50 42.81 -0.38
N VAL A 273 35.71 42.96 0.92
CA VAL A 273 35.96 44.26 1.53
C VAL A 273 37.44 44.54 1.32
N GLY A 274 37.74 45.46 0.40
CA GLY A 274 39.00 46.21 0.42
C GLY A 274 40.14 45.71 -0.45
N VAL A 275 39.88 45.24 -1.67
CA VAL A 275 40.94 45.17 -2.70
C VAL A 275 40.49 45.96 -3.93
N ASP A 276 41.04 47.16 -4.06
CA ASP A 276 40.90 47.97 -5.26
C ASP A 276 41.90 47.45 -6.33
N VAL A 277 41.38 46.62 -7.22
CA VAL A 277 42.16 45.94 -8.27
C VAL A 277 42.73 46.94 -9.29
N GLU A 278 42.14 48.14 -9.41
CA GLU A 278 42.65 49.20 -10.30
C GLU A 278 43.91 49.89 -9.75
N ALA A 279 44.06 49.96 -8.42
CA ALA A 279 45.26 50.52 -7.79
C ALA A 279 46.49 49.62 -7.96
N MET A 280 46.29 48.30 -8.10
CA MET A 280 47.38 47.33 -8.22
C MET A 280 48.00 47.29 -9.63
N MET A 281 47.28 47.71 -10.67
CA MET A 281 47.73 47.69 -12.07
C MET A 281 48.52 48.94 -12.50
N ARG A 282 48.59 49.99 -11.69
CA ARG A 282 49.21 51.29 -12.08
C ARG A 282 50.59 51.60 -11.50
N GLY A 283 51.19 50.70 -10.73
CA GLY A 283 52.37 51.01 -9.93
C GLY A 283 53.63 50.21 -10.25
N ASN A 284 54.04 50.04 -11.51
CA ASN A 284 55.42 49.59 -11.78
C ASN A 284 55.94 50.05 -13.15
N GLY A 285 56.26 51.36 -13.25
CA GLY A 285 56.84 51.97 -14.45
C GLY A 285 58.16 52.67 -14.14
N GLY A 286 59.22 51.87 -14.00
CA GLY A 286 60.62 52.16 -14.33
C GLY A 286 61.19 53.56 -14.09
N GLY A 287 61.92 53.72 -12.98
CA GLY A 287 62.99 54.71 -12.85
C GLY A 287 64.34 54.01 -12.79
N GLY A 288 65.14 54.11 -13.86
CA GLY A 288 66.53 53.67 -13.91
C GLY A 288 67.29 54.37 -15.04
N PRO A 289 68.56 54.78 -14.84
CA PRO A 289 69.08 56.02 -15.40
C PRO A 289 69.84 55.86 -16.73
N ARG A 290 69.94 56.98 -17.47
CA ARG A 290 70.82 57.14 -18.63
C ARG A 290 72.28 57.32 -18.18
N THR A 291 73.14 56.41 -18.65
CA THR A 291 74.39 56.71 -19.37
C THR A 291 74.53 55.69 -20.47
#